data_AF-A0A293LRC7-F1
#
_entry.id   AF-A0A293LRC7-F1
#
_cell.length_a   1.000
_cell.length_b   1.000
_cell.length_c   1.000
_cell.angle_alpha   90.00
_cell.angle_beta   90.00
_cell.angle_gamma   90.00
#
_symmetry.space_group_name_H-M   'P 1'
#
loop_
_entity.id
_entity.type
_entity.pdbx_description
1 polymer ?
#
loop_
_entity_poly.entity_id
_entity_poly.type
_entity_poly.pdbx_seq_one_letter_code
_entity_poly.pdbx_strand_id
1 'polypeptide(L)'
;MPLTSPPSTTSVVRKTQPRIAIWISKPWSLVIVVTSGFGILLSLYVMVFLLMKLCEGVVKKGHQVTSLLLLFSVNCLFIASLLFTFKPSQRLCGAQQFAHHTSYVFAFGSLLLKGMHLNSMRSVGLGGRVNSVNQILTASFIVGVQVAIEVQSWILKPVITNEYANYCRIQQLRFLFHEVYPFLVLLLAIFMAFHNRDSTYNRRDARSLLWTTLLMVPIAAAGNTAFMLMANHEYQFMAVAFTLVTTAYILLVGIFGPYLLALHKHGGYQHKPLAYSDSMSSAFSTFRKELENPQCCYGRNGVKLLEPIRMPNGIVKNPLYLPGSAYP
;
A
#
# COMPACT_ATOMS: atom_id res chain seq x y z
N MET A 1 -81.19 -18.53 23.97
CA MET A 1 -80.52 -17.26 23.57
C MET A 1 -79.77 -16.77 24.79
N PRO A 2 -78.46 -16.43 24.73
CA PRO A 2 -77.85 -15.59 23.70
C PRO A 2 -76.53 -16.10 23.07
N LEU A 3 -76.40 -15.76 21.78
CA LEU A 3 -75.24 -15.25 21.03
C LEU A 3 -73.86 -15.90 21.19
N THR A 4 -73.57 -16.77 20.23
CA THR A 4 -72.24 -17.02 19.63
C THR A 4 -71.61 -15.74 19.09
N SER A 5 -70.32 -15.51 19.37
CA SER A 5 -69.41 -14.81 18.46
C SER A 5 -68.02 -15.48 18.47
N PRO A 6 -67.34 -15.57 17.32
CA PRO A 6 -66.17 -16.45 17.12
C PRO A 6 -64.83 -15.77 17.47
N PRO A 7 -63.76 -16.56 17.72
CA PRO A 7 -62.41 -16.04 17.88
C PRO A 7 -61.81 -15.69 16.51
N SER A 8 -61.64 -14.41 16.21
CA SER A 8 -60.83 -13.95 15.08
C SER A 8 -59.35 -13.90 15.48
N THR A 9 -58.69 -15.04 15.36
CA THR A 9 -57.22 -15.15 15.30
C THR A 9 -56.70 -14.33 14.12
N THR A 10 -56.32 -13.08 14.38
CA THR A 10 -55.42 -12.32 13.50
C THR A 10 -54.03 -12.93 13.62
N SER A 11 -53.76 -13.91 12.76
CA SER A 11 -52.39 -14.38 12.51
C SER A 11 -51.60 -13.23 11.88
N VAL A 12 -50.97 -12.41 12.74
CA VAL A 12 -49.94 -11.47 12.32
C VAL A 12 -48.81 -12.31 11.74
N VAL A 13 -48.78 -12.41 10.40
CA VAL A 13 -47.64 -12.93 9.66
C VAL A 13 -46.49 -11.94 9.89
N ARG A 14 -45.79 -12.13 11.02
CA ARG A 14 -44.53 -11.48 11.32
C ARG A 14 -43.58 -11.99 10.23
N LYS A 15 -43.49 -11.26 9.11
CA LYS A 15 -42.42 -11.43 8.12
C LYS A 15 -41.14 -11.48 8.93
N THR A 16 -40.54 -12.67 9.02
CA THR A 16 -39.22 -12.88 9.56
C THR A 16 -38.28 -12.12 8.66
N GLN A 17 -38.14 -10.80 8.89
CA GLN A 17 -37.12 -10.04 8.22
C GLN A 17 -35.80 -10.74 8.51
N PRO A 18 -34.99 -11.02 7.47
CA PRO A 18 -33.71 -11.66 7.69
C PRO A 18 -32.94 -10.82 8.70
N ARG A 19 -32.54 -11.43 9.83
CA ARG A 19 -31.91 -10.74 10.98
C ARG A 19 -30.69 -9.88 10.60
N ILE A 20 -30.12 -10.13 9.41
CA ILE A 20 -29.03 -9.37 8.78
C ILE A 20 -29.48 -7.95 8.37
N ALA A 21 -30.71 -7.79 7.85
CA ALA A 21 -31.24 -6.50 7.40
C ALA A 21 -31.42 -5.49 8.54
N ILE A 22 -31.71 -5.98 9.75
CA ILE A 22 -31.90 -5.16 10.95
C ILE A 22 -30.56 -4.61 11.49
N TRP A 23 -29.45 -5.31 11.25
CA TRP A 23 -28.13 -4.87 11.74
C TRP A 23 -27.46 -3.87 10.79
N ILE A 24 -27.62 -4.09 9.48
CA ILE A 24 -27.09 -3.21 8.41
C ILE A 24 -27.85 -1.88 8.33
N SER A 25 -29.06 -1.78 8.91
CA SER A 25 -29.87 -0.56 8.88
C SER A 25 -29.32 0.59 9.73
N LYS A 26 -28.30 0.37 10.57
CA LYS A 26 -27.63 1.45 11.30
C LYS A 26 -26.92 2.38 10.29
N PRO A 27 -27.08 3.71 10.37
CA PRO A 27 -26.58 4.64 9.37
C PRO A 27 -25.06 4.59 9.21
N TRP A 28 -24.30 4.45 10.32
CA TRP A 28 -22.85 4.33 10.28
C TRP A 28 -22.37 3.07 9.54
N SER A 29 -23.09 1.95 9.71
CA SER A 29 -22.77 0.68 9.04
C SER A 29 -23.02 0.79 7.54
N LEU A 30 -24.14 1.41 7.14
CA LEU A 30 -24.46 1.64 5.73
C LEU A 30 -23.39 2.50 5.06
N VAL A 31 -22.95 3.58 5.72
CA VAL A 31 -21.87 4.45 5.21
C VAL A 31 -20.58 3.64 4.98
N ILE A 32 -20.18 2.79 5.93
CA ILE A 32 -18.97 1.95 5.78
C ILE A 32 -19.14 0.96 4.64
N VAL A 33 -20.31 0.30 4.50
CA VAL A 33 -20.56 -0.65 3.42
C VAL A 33 -20.47 0.02 2.04
N VAL A 34 -21.12 1.17 1.88
CA VAL A 34 -21.12 1.91 0.60
C VAL A 34 -19.73 2.43 0.27
N THR A 35 -19.06 3.08 1.22
CA THR A 35 -17.71 3.63 1.02
C THR A 35 -16.69 2.53 0.77
N SER A 36 -16.65 1.48 1.60
CA SER A 36 -15.71 0.36 1.40
C SER A 36 -15.99 -0.37 0.08
N GLY A 37 -17.26 -0.59 -0.27
CA GLY A 37 -17.64 -1.19 -1.55
C GLY A 37 -17.17 -0.39 -2.75
N PHE A 38 -17.39 0.93 -2.74
CA PHE A 38 -16.88 1.83 -3.78
C PHE A 38 -15.35 1.83 -3.83
N GLY A 39 -14.69 1.88 -2.67
CA GLY A 39 -13.23 1.83 -2.54
C GLY A 39 -12.62 0.54 -3.10
N ILE A 40 -13.23 -0.62 -2.85
CA ILE A 40 -12.82 -1.92 -3.40
C ILE A 40 -12.96 -1.91 -4.93
N LEU A 41 -14.11 -1.50 -5.46
CA LEU A 41 -14.31 -1.44 -6.91
C LEU A 41 -13.29 -0.54 -7.60
N LEU A 42 -13.05 0.65 -7.03
CA LEU A 42 -12.05 1.59 -7.54
C LEU A 42 -10.62 1.01 -7.46
N SER A 43 -10.26 0.41 -6.33
CA SER A 43 -8.94 -0.20 -6.12
C SER A 43 -8.70 -1.38 -7.08
N LEU A 44 -9.70 -2.25 -7.26
CA LEU A 44 -9.64 -3.36 -8.21
C LEU A 44 -9.53 -2.85 -9.64
N TYR A 45 -10.29 -1.83 -10.02
CA TYR A 45 -10.16 -1.20 -11.34
C TYR A 45 -8.73 -0.72 -11.58
N VAL A 46 -8.13 0.01 -10.64
CA VAL A 46 -6.73 0.47 -10.75
C VAL A 46 -5.77 -0.72 -10.82
N MET A 47 -5.98 -1.75 -10.01
CA MET A 47 -5.14 -2.95 -10.00
C MET A 47 -5.17 -3.68 -11.35
N VAL A 48 -6.35 -3.96 -11.90
CA VAL A 48 -6.52 -4.60 -13.20
C VAL A 48 -5.90 -3.73 -14.30
N PHE A 49 -6.13 -2.41 -14.27
CA PHE A 49 -5.53 -1.47 -15.21
C PHE A 49 -3.98 -1.53 -15.18
N LEU A 50 -3.37 -1.56 -14.00
CA LEU A 50 -1.91 -1.70 -13.86
C LEU A 50 -1.40 -3.07 -14.34
N LEU A 51 -2.17 -4.14 -14.13
CA LEU A 51 -1.85 -5.47 -14.63
C LEU A 51 -1.91 -5.54 -16.16
N MET A 52 -2.93 -4.94 -16.79
CA MET A 52 -2.99 -4.84 -18.25
C MET A 52 -1.77 -4.09 -18.80
N LYS A 53 -1.41 -2.95 -18.21
CA LYS A 53 -0.23 -2.17 -18.62
C LYS A 53 1.10 -2.88 -18.34
N LEU A 54 1.14 -3.80 -17.37
CA LEU A 54 2.27 -4.70 -17.14
C LEU A 54 2.38 -5.74 -18.27
N CYS A 55 1.25 -6.34 -18.69
CA CYS A 55 1.20 -7.32 -19.77
C CYS A 55 1.61 -6.73 -21.13
N GLU A 56 1.25 -5.48 -21.41
CA GLU A 56 1.65 -4.77 -22.63
C GLU A 56 3.16 -4.46 -22.70
N GLY A 57 3.92 -4.65 -21.61
CA GLY A 57 5.37 -4.38 -21.57
C GLY A 57 5.77 -2.90 -21.63
N VAL A 58 4.78 -1.99 -21.63
CA VAL A 58 4.97 -0.53 -21.68
C VAL A 58 5.63 0.02 -20.41
N VAL A 59 5.54 -0.70 -19.29
CA VAL A 59 6.10 -0.30 -17.99
C VAL A 59 7.19 -1.29 -17.57
N LYS A 60 8.38 -0.78 -17.20
CA LYS A 60 9.49 -1.62 -16.72
C LYS A 60 9.08 -2.38 -15.44
N LYS A 61 9.28 -3.70 -15.44
CA LYS A 61 8.88 -4.69 -14.42
C LYS A 61 9.27 -4.38 -12.95
N GLY A 62 10.22 -3.48 -12.69
CA GLY A 62 10.79 -3.27 -11.35
C GLY A 62 9.89 -2.55 -10.34
N HIS A 63 9.18 -1.49 -10.76
CA HIS A 63 8.39 -0.63 -9.86
C HIS A 63 6.97 -1.14 -9.59
N GLN A 64 6.52 -2.13 -10.35
CA GLN A 64 5.10 -2.56 -10.34
C GLN A 64 4.76 -3.52 -9.21
N VAL A 65 5.68 -4.40 -8.78
CA VAL A 65 5.38 -5.40 -7.74
C VAL A 65 5.02 -4.73 -6.41
N THR A 66 5.79 -3.75 -5.97
CA THR A 66 5.48 -3.00 -4.74
C THR A 66 4.17 -2.23 -4.85
N SER A 67 3.84 -1.72 -6.03
CA SER A 67 2.58 -1.00 -6.28
C SER A 67 1.38 -1.94 -6.26
N LEU A 68 1.51 -3.16 -6.80
CA LEU A 68 0.48 -4.21 -6.73
C LEU A 68 0.27 -4.71 -5.30
N LEU A 69 1.35 -4.94 -4.55
CA LEU A 69 1.28 -5.29 -3.12
C LEU A 69 0.54 -4.22 -2.31
N LEU A 70 0.84 -2.94 -2.57
CA LEU A 70 0.16 -1.83 -1.92
C LEU A 70 -1.34 -1.80 -2.26
N LEU A 71 -1.75 -1.96 -3.52
CA LEU A 71 -3.18 -2.06 -3.89
C LEU A 71 -3.87 -3.26 -3.24
N PHE A 72 -3.19 -4.40 -3.19
CA PHE A 72 -3.72 -5.58 -2.52
C PHE A 72 -3.91 -5.30 -1.01
N SER A 73 -2.97 -4.62 -0.36
CA SER A 73 -3.12 -4.20 1.04
C SER A 73 -4.25 -3.19 1.26
N VAL A 74 -4.49 -2.27 0.31
CA VAL A 74 -5.62 -1.33 0.35
C VAL A 74 -6.96 -2.07 0.27
N ASN A 75 -7.06 -3.09 -0.59
CA ASN A 75 -8.25 -3.96 -0.61
C ASN A 75 -8.43 -4.69 0.73
N CYS A 76 -7.35 -5.15 1.35
CA CYS A 76 -7.42 -5.79 2.67
C CYS A 76 -7.94 -4.82 3.75
N LEU A 77 -7.57 -3.54 3.72
CA LEU A 77 -8.11 -2.52 4.64
C LEU A 77 -9.62 -2.31 4.46
N PHE A 78 -10.10 -2.21 3.21
CA PHE A 78 -11.54 -2.10 2.94
C PHE A 78 -12.32 -3.37 3.30
N ILE A 79 -11.72 -4.55 3.11
CA ILE A 79 -12.35 -5.80 3.56
C ILE A 79 -12.38 -5.84 5.09
N ALA A 80 -11.28 -5.47 5.76
CA ALA A 80 -11.23 -5.41 7.22
C ALA A 80 -12.28 -4.44 7.80
N SER A 81 -12.52 -3.28 7.18
CA SER A 81 -13.59 -2.37 7.62
C SER A 81 -14.98 -2.98 7.46
N LEU A 82 -15.23 -3.74 6.38
CA LEU A 82 -16.50 -4.46 6.19
C LEU A 82 -16.72 -5.52 7.27
N LEU A 83 -15.67 -6.18 7.77
CA LEU A 83 -15.81 -7.18 8.85
C LEU A 83 -16.46 -6.59 10.11
N PHE A 84 -16.25 -5.31 10.40
CA PHE A 84 -16.86 -4.62 11.56
C PHE A 84 -18.36 -4.33 11.39
N THR A 85 -18.89 -4.42 10.16
CA THR A 85 -20.32 -4.20 9.89
C THR A 85 -21.17 -5.45 10.11
N PHE A 86 -20.55 -6.63 10.14
CA PHE A 86 -21.27 -7.89 10.35
C PHE A 86 -21.62 -8.12 11.82
N LYS A 87 -22.67 -8.92 12.05
CA LYS A 87 -23.12 -9.26 13.40
C LYS A 87 -22.00 -9.98 14.16
N PRO A 88 -21.67 -9.56 15.40
CA PRO A 88 -20.62 -10.19 16.18
C PRO A 88 -20.94 -11.67 16.44
N SER A 89 -19.98 -12.52 16.12
CA SER A 89 -19.92 -13.94 16.43
C SER A 89 -18.52 -14.26 16.93
N GLN A 90 -18.32 -15.34 17.68
CA GLN A 90 -17.02 -15.63 18.31
C GLN A 90 -15.87 -15.67 17.30
N ARG A 91 -16.10 -16.33 16.15
CA ARG A 91 -15.12 -16.40 15.06
C ARG A 91 -14.90 -15.05 14.40
N LEU A 92 -15.96 -14.26 14.22
CA LEU A 92 -15.87 -12.94 13.60
C LEU A 92 -15.17 -11.92 14.50
N CYS A 93 -15.37 -11.96 15.82
CA CYS A 93 -14.68 -11.07 16.75
C CYS A 93 -13.17 -11.25 16.69
N GLY A 94 -12.70 -12.50 16.65
CA GLY A 94 -11.30 -12.80 16.38
C GLY A 94 -10.89 -12.25 15.02
N ALA A 95 -11.61 -12.63 13.95
CA ALA A 95 -11.29 -12.23 12.59
C ALA A 95 -11.22 -10.69 12.40
N GLN A 96 -12.08 -9.92 13.07
CA GLN A 96 -12.07 -8.46 13.06
C GLN A 96 -10.76 -7.90 13.61
N GLN A 97 -10.34 -8.35 14.80
CA GLN A 97 -9.10 -7.92 15.42
C GLN A 97 -7.88 -8.35 14.56
N PHE A 98 -7.87 -9.60 14.10
CA PHE A 98 -6.81 -10.12 13.26
C PHE A 98 -6.70 -9.34 11.94
N ALA A 99 -7.83 -9.12 11.26
CA ALA A 99 -7.87 -8.42 9.98
C ALA A 99 -7.44 -6.96 10.14
N HIS A 100 -7.85 -6.29 11.21
CA HIS A 100 -7.45 -4.91 11.51
C HIS A 100 -5.93 -4.76 11.61
N HIS A 101 -5.28 -5.47 12.53
CA HIS A 101 -3.83 -5.31 12.72
C HIS A 101 -3.02 -5.82 11.53
N THR A 102 -3.42 -6.96 10.94
CA THR A 102 -2.71 -7.56 9.80
C THR A 102 -2.82 -6.67 8.55
N SER A 103 -3.98 -6.06 8.30
CA SER A 103 -4.15 -5.14 7.16
C SER A 103 -3.34 -3.86 7.32
N TYR A 104 -3.24 -3.29 8.53
CA TYR A 104 -2.35 -2.15 8.79
C TYR A 104 -0.88 -2.49 8.58
N VAL A 105 -0.40 -3.60 9.16
CA VAL A 105 0.99 -4.03 8.95
C VAL A 105 1.27 -4.28 7.49
N PHE A 106 0.34 -4.88 6.76
CA PHE A 106 0.53 -5.14 5.35
C PHE A 106 0.58 -3.85 4.52
N ALA A 107 -0.27 -2.87 4.84
CA ALA A 107 -0.28 -1.57 4.20
C ALA A 107 0.98 -0.74 4.51
N PHE A 108 1.34 -0.59 5.79
CA PHE A 108 2.52 0.14 6.21
C PHE A 108 3.82 -0.55 5.78
N GLY A 109 3.84 -1.89 5.81
CA GLY A 109 4.91 -2.69 5.24
C GLY A 109 5.07 -2.42 3.75
N SER A 110 3.97 -2.39 2.99
CA SER A 110 4.01 -2.06 1.56
C SER A 110 4.52 -0.63 1.29
N LEU A 111 4.19 0.35 2.15
CA LEU A 111 4.78 1.70 2.09
C LEU A 111 6.28 1.69 2.38
N LEU A 112 6.71 0.94 3.41
CA LEU A 112 8.12 0.79 3.76
C LEU A 112 8.90 0.18 2.59
N LEU A 113 8.39 -0.90 1.99
CA LEU A 113 8.99 -1.50 0.80
C LEU A 113 9.09 -0.52 -0.36
N LYS A 114 8.07 0.34 -0.56
CA LYS A 114 8.11 1.39 -1.59
C LYS A 114 9.23 2.39 -1.30
N GLY A 115 9.40 2.81 -0.05
CA GLY A 115 10.53 3.65 0.38
C GLY A 115 11.88 2.97 0.20
N MET A 116 12.02 1.70 0.56
CA MET A 116 13.25 0.92 0.36
C MET A 116 13.59 0.78 -1.13
N HIS A 117 12.59 0.55 -1.98
CA HIS A 117 12.77 0.48 -3.41
C HIS A 117 13.25 1.81 -4.00
N LEU A 118 12.63 2.94 -3.61
CA LEU A 118 13.09 4.28 -4.00
C LEU A 118 14.54 4.54 -3.56
N ASN A 119 14.91 4.09 -2.36
CA ASN A 119 16.26 4.27 -1.85
C ASN A 119 17.31 3.43 -2.60
N SER A 120 16.95 2.19 -2.97
CA SER A 120 17.84 1.35 -3.77
C SER A 120 18.09 1.94 -5.16
N MET A 121 17.07 2.55 -5.77
CA MET A 121 17.25 3.27 -7.04
C MET A 121 18.18 4.49 -6.90
N ARG A 122 18.18 5.16 -5.74
CA ARG A 122 19.09 6.28 -5.44
C ARG A 122 20.53 5.82 -5.22
N SER A 123 20.73 4.84 -4.34
CA SER A 123 22.07 4.41 -3.88
C SER A 123 22.90 3.76 -4.97
N VAL A 124 22.28 3.02 -5.89
CA VAL A 124 23.04 2.29 -6.93
C VAL A 124 23.52 3.21 -8.05
N GLY A 125 23.00 4.44 -8.19
CA GLY A 125 23.44 5.43 -9.19
C GLY A 125 23.28 5.03 -10.67
N LEU A 126 23.06 3.74 -10.96
CA LEU A 126 23.03 3.10 -12.28
C LEU A 126 21.74 2.29 -12.53
N GLY A 127 20.64 2.59 -11.82
CA GLY A 127 19.36 1.90 -12.05
C GLY A 127 19.33 0.45 -11.55
N GLY A 128 20.00 0.17 -10.43
CA GLY A 128 19.97 -1.14 -9.78
C GLY A 128 18.55 -1.64 -9.53
N ARG A 129 18.27 -2.86 -10.01
CA ARG A 129 16.98 -3.51 -9.80
C ARG A 129 17.04 -4.32 -8.51
N VAL A 130 16.21 -3.95 -7.53
CA VAL A 130 15.95 -4.82 -6.39
C VAL A 130 15.22 -6.06 -6.91
N ASN A 131 15.69 -7.25 -6.54
CA ASN A 131 15.03 -8.49 -6.89
C ASN A 131 13.59 -8.50 -6.33
N SER A 132 12.60 -8.70 -7.19
CA SER A 132 11.18 -8.76 -6.81
C SER A 132 10.91 -9.88 -5.79
N VAL A 133 11.66 -10.98 -5.86
CA VAL A 133 11.56 -12.06 -4.87
C VAL A 133 11.95 -11.56 -3.48
N ASN A 134 13.02 -10.75 -3.37
CA ASN A 134 13.44 -10.18 -2.09
C ASN A 134 12.39 -9.21 -1.52
N GLN A 135 11.72 -8.45 -2.40
CA GLN A 135 10.61 -7.59 -1.98
C GLN A 135 9.45 -8.42 -1.43
N ILE A 136 9.00 -9.45 -2.15
CA ILE A 136 7.91 -10.31 -1.68
C ILE A 136 8.29 -11.03 -0.37
N LEU A 137 9.53 -11.51 -0.26
CA LEU A 137 10.04 -12.14 0.96
C LEU A 137 10.03 -11.16 2.14
N THR A 138 10.48 -9.93 1.93
CA THR A 138 10.47 -8.87 2.95
C THR A 138 9.04 -8.52 3.38
N ALA A 139 8.11 -8.37 2.43
CA ALA A 139 6.69 -8.14 2.75
C ALA A 139 6.09 -9.30 3.55
N SER A 140 6.39 -10.54 3.13
CA SER A 140 5.91 -11.75 3.79
C SER A 140 6.47 -11.88 5.21
N PHE A 141 7.73 -11.51 5.42
CA PHE A 141 8.34 -11.47 6.74
C PHE A 141 7.66 -10.43 7.65
N ILE A 142 7.48 -9.19 7.16
CA ILE A 142 6.84 -8.11 7.93
C ILE A 142 5.43 -8.51 8.36
N VAL A 143 4.63 -9.06 7.45
CA VAL A 143 3.26 -9.54 7.73
C VAL A 143 3.29 -10.78 8.62
N GLY A 144 4.22 -11.71 8.38
CA GLY A 144 4.37 -12.95 9.14
C GLY A 144 4.62 -12.71 10.62
N VAL A 145 5.42 -11.69 10.97
CA VAL A 145 5.63 -11.27 12.37
C VAL A 145 4.31 -10.87 13.03
N GLN A 146 3.48 -10.06 12.36
CA GLN A 146 2.18 -9.68 12.93
C GLN A 146 1.24 -10.88 13.06
N VAL A 147 1.19 -11.76 12.04
CA VAL A 147 0.38 -12.97 12.09
C VAL A 147 0.78 -13.84 13.27
N ALA A 148 2.09 -14.01 13.53
CA ALA A 148 2.58 -14.76 14.68
C ALA A 148 2.13 -14.12 16.02
N ILE A 149 2.21 -12.80 16.14
CA ILE A 149 1.75 -12.05 17.33
C ILE A 149 0.24 -12.28 17.57
N GLU A 150 -0.59 -12.18 16.52
CA GLU A 150 -2.03 -12.42 16.65
C GLU A 150 -2.37 -13.87 17.00
N VAL A 151 -1.73 -14.84 16.33
CA VAL A 151 -1.96 -16.27 16.57
C VAL A 151 -1.57 -16.64 18.00
N GLN A 152 -0.41 -16.18 18.46
CA GLN A 152 0.04 -16.39 19.85
C GLN A 152 -0.95 -15.79 20.85
N SER A 153 -1.45 -14.59 20.57
CA SER A 153 -2.43 -13.91 21.42
C SER A 153 -3.75 -14.67 21.49
N TRP A 154 -4.21 -15.25 20.38
CA TRP A 154 -5.41 -16.09 20.36
C TRP A 154 -5.25 -17.38 21.18
N ILE A 155 -4.09 -18.03 21.07
CA ILE A 155 -3.81 -19.27 21.83
C ILE A 155 -3.78 -18.98 23.33
N LEU A 156 -3.14 -17.89 23.75
CA LEU A 156 -3.00 -17.55 25.17
C LEU A 156 -4.30 -17.07 25.81
N LYS A 157 -5.08 -16.24 25.09
CA LYS A 157 -6.33 -15.65 25.60
C LYS A 157 -7.33 -15.51 24.45
N PRO A 158 -8.22 -16.50 24.26
CA PRO A 158 -9.21 -16.47 23.18
C PRO A 158 -10.20 -15.31 23.37
N VAL A 159 -10.70 -14.78 22.27
CA VAL A 159 -11.71 -13.72 22.29
C VAL A 159 -13.04 -14.29 22.77
N ILE A 160 -13.60 -13.72 23.83
CA ILE A 160 -14.86 -14.15 24.43
C ILE A 160 -15.97 -13.23 23.93
N THR A 161 -17.05 -13.81 23.40
CA THR A 161 -18.29 -13.08 23.07
C THR A 161 -19.21 -13.04 24.28
N ASN A 162 -19.75 -11.87 24.61
CA ASN A 162 -20.86 -11.78 25.56
C ASN A 162 -22.15 -12.14 24.82
N GLU A 163 -22.61 -13.38 24.97
CA GLU A 163 -23.80 -13.93 24.31
C GLU A 163 -25.07 -13.11 24.61
N TYR A 164 -25.17 -12.58 25.83
CA TYR A 164 -26.29 -11.76 26.28
C TYR A 164 -26.33 -10.35 25.67
N ALA A 165 -25.18 -9.82 25.24
CA ALA A 165 -25.06 -8.41 24.88
C ALA A 165 -24.73 -8.16 23.40
N ASN A 166 -24.60 -9.22 22.59
CA ASN A 166 -24.30 -9.15 21.16
C ASN A 166 -23.14 -8.18 20.83
N TYR A 167 -22.07 -8.17 21.63
CA TYR A 167 -20.84 -7.42 21.33
C TYR A 167 -19.58 -8.22 21.68
N CYS A 168 -18.48 -7.94 20.98
CA CYS A 168 -17.17 -8.51 21.28
C CYS A 168 -16.55 -7.76 22.45
N ARG A 169 -16.16 -8.45 23.53
CA ARG A 169 -15.49 -7.82 24.67
C ARG A 169 -13.99 -7.71 24.36
N ILE A 170 -13.55 -6.55 23.88
CA ILE A 170 -12.15 -6.26 23.59
C ILE A 170 -11.57 -5.41 24.72
N GLN A 171 -10.44 -5.84 25.28
CA GLN A 171 -9.71 -5.05 26.26
C GLN A 171 -8.91 -3.95 25.56
N GLN A 172 -9.20 -2.69 25.87
CA GLN A 172 -8.63 -1.52 25.19
C GLN A 172 -7.09 -1.51 25.18
N LEU A 173 -6.45 -1.71 26.35
CA LEU A 173 -4.99 -1.74 26.46
C LEU A 173 -4.38 -2.85 25.61
N ARG A 174 -4.98 -4.06 25.62
CA ARG A 174 -4.50 -5.18 24.82
C ARG A 174 -4.60 -4.85 23.34
N PHE A 175 -5.71 -4.26 22.91
CA PHE A 175 -5.88 -3.81 21.52
C PHE A 175 -4.77 -2.83 21.10
N LEU A 176 -4.49 -1.81 21.92
CA LEU A 176 -3.41 -0.86 21.67
C LEU A 176 -2.01 -1.50 21.65
N PHE A 177 -1.73 -2.47 22.53
CA PHE A 177 -0.45 -3.19 22.53
C PHE A 177 -0.20 -3.91 21.20
N HIS A 178 -1.25 -4.44 20.58
CA HIS A 178 -1.15 -5.09 19.27
C HIS A 178 -0.91 -4.11 18.12
N GLU A 179 -1.12 -2.80 18.32
CA GLU A 179 -0.82 -1.78 17.32
C GLU A 179 0.64 -1.28 17.34
N VAL A 180 1.39 -1.58 18.41
CA VAL A 180 2.79 -1.11 18.57
C VAL A 180 3.67 -1.52 17.39
N TYR A 181 3.55 -2.76 16.91
CA TYR A 181 4.31 -3.24 15.76
C TYR A 181 3.93 -2.54 14.45
N PRO A 182 2.64 -2.45 14.03
CA PRO A 182 2.30 -1.67 12.85
C PRO A 182 2.75 -0.20 12.93
N PHE A 183 2.69 0.43 14.11
CA PHE A 183 3.22 1.80 14.27
C PHE A 183 4.73 1.87 14.12
N LEU A 184 5.48 0.89 14.64
CA LEU A 184 6.92 0.80 14.40
C LEU A 184 7.21 0.72 12.88
N VAL A 185 6.46 -0.11 12.15
CA VAL A 185 6.60 -0.24 10.69
C VAL A 185 6.26 1.07 9.99
N LEU A 186 5.23 1.80 10.43
CA LEU A 186 4.88 3.11 9.92
C LEU A 186 5.99 4.15 10.17
N LEU A 187 6.58 4.16 11.37
CA LEU A 187 7.71 5.04 11.71
C LEU A 187 8.92 4.77 10.81
N LEU A 188 9.24 3.50 10.56
CA LEU A 188 10.28 3.13 9.60
C LEU A 188 9.93 3.58 8.18
N ALA A 189 8.66 3.45 7.76
CA ALA A 189 8.20 3.93 6.45
C ALA A 189 8.36 5.46 6.32
N ILE A 190 8.03 6.21 7.37
CA ILE A 190 8.21 7.66 7.45
C ILE A 190 9.71 8.02 7.37
N PHE A 191 10.56 7.36 8.14
CA PHE A 191 12.01 7.56 8.10
C PHE A 191 12.55 7.35 6.68
N MET A 192 12.15 6.25 6.03
CA MET A 192 12.53 5.97 4.65
C MET A 192 11.96 7.02 3.67
N ALA A 193 10.73 7.49 3.87
CA ALA A 193 10.14 8.53 3.05
C ALA A 193 10.89 9.86 3.17
N PHE A 194 11.28 10.25 4.40
CA PHE A 194 12.12 11.42 4.65
C PHE A 194 13.50 11.29 4.02
N HIS A 195 14.16 10.13 4.18
CA HIS A 195 15.47 9.90 3.59
C HIS A 195 15.45 10.04 2.04
N ASN A 196 14.35 9.63 1.41
CA ASN A 196 14.17 9.69 -0.03
C ASN A 196 13.66 11.05 -0.57
N ARG A 197 13.34 12.02 0.30
CA ARG A 197 12.67 13.27 -0.09
C ARG A 197 13.45 14.11 -1.12
N ASP A 198 14.78 14.03 -1.05
CA ASP A 198 15.71 14.81 -1.86
C ASP A 198 16.14 14.07 -3.15
N SER A 199 15.49 12.94 -3.47
CA SER A 199 15.77 12.20 -4.70
C SER A 199 15.38 13.01 -5.94
N THR A 200 16.38 13.31 -6.79
CA THR A 200 16.22 14.07 -8.03
C THR A 200 15.55 13.26 -9.13
N TYR A 201 15.77 11.94 -9.16
CA TYR A 201 15.25 11.05 -10.22
C TYR A 201 13.73 10.82 -10.12
N ASN A 202 13.21 10.66 -8.90
CA ASN A 202 11.79 10.38 -8.69
C ASN A 202 11.14 11.29 -7.62
N ARG A 203 11.34 12.60 -7.79
CA ARG A 203 10.91 13.64 -6.84
C ARG A 203 9.40 13.62 -6.57
N ARG A 204 8.58 13.33 -7.59
CA ARG A 204 7.10 13.31 -7.45
C ARG A 204 6.65 12.15 -6.56
N ASP A 205 7.17 10.95 -6.82
CA ASP A 205 6.79 9.76 -6.07
C ASP A 205 7.32 9.79 -4.64
N ALA A 206 8.54 10.31 -4.43
CA ALA A 206 9.10 10.50 -3.10
C ALA A 206 8.28 11.50 -2.26
N ARG A 207 7.84 12.63 -2.84
CA ARG A 207 6.96 13.59 -2.16
C ARG A 207 5.58 13.02 -1.87
N SER A 208 4.99 12.29 -2.82
CA SER A 208 3.71 11.60 -2.63
C SER A 208 3.79 10.59 -1.48
N LEU A 209 4.87 9.80 -1.42
CA LEU A 209 5.11 8.85 -0.33
C LEU A 209 5.25 9.57 1.03
N LEU A 210 6.02 10.65 1.08
CA LEU A 210 6.21 11.45 2.30
C LEU A 210 4.90 12.06 2.81
N TRP A 211 4.15 12.75 1.96
CA TRP A 211 2.88 13.35 2.36
C TRP A 211 1.86 12.31 2.78
N THR A 212 1.77 11.19 2.06
CA THR A 212 0.86 10.10 2.41
C THR A 212 1.20 9.51 3.77
N THR A 213 2.47 9.15 4.01
CA THR A 213 2.91 8.57 5.30
C THR A 213 2.74 9.54 6.47
N LEU A 214 2.99 10.84 6.26
CA LEU A 214 2.76 11.87 7.26
C LEU A 214 1.27 12.05 7.59
N LEU A 215 0.37 12.00 6.60
CA LEU A 215 -1.08 12.09 6.82
C LEU A 215 -1.64 10.88 7.58
N MET A 216 -0.99 9.72 7.51
CA MET A 216 -1.44 8.54 8.28
C MET A 216 -1.29 8.70 9.78
N VAL A 217 -0.25 9.41 10.24
CA VAL A 217 0.02 9.57 11.67
C VAL A 217 -1.15 10.23 12.42
N PRO A 218 -1.65 11.41 12.03
CA PRO A 218 -2.76 12.03 12.73
C PRO A 218 -4.07 11.24 12.59
N ILE A 219 -4.28 10.53 11.48
CA ILE A 219 -5.48 9.71 11.27
C ILE A 219 -5.47 8.50 12.20
N ALA A 220 -4.34 7.79 12.27
CA ALA A 220 -4.18 6.66 13.17
C ALA A 220 -4.24 7.10 14.64
N ALA A 221 -3.65 8.25 15.00
CA ALA A 221 -3.77 8.82 16.33
C ALA A 221 -5.23 9.22 16.67
N ALA A 222 -5.94 9.88 15.75
CA ALA A 222 -7.34 10.25 15.93
C ALA A 222 -8.24 9.01 16.10
N GLY A 223 -8.03 7.96 15.30
CA GLY A 223 -8.75 6.70 15.42
C GLY A 223 -8.54 6.01 16.78
N ASN A 224 -7.30 5.94 17.23
CA ASN A 224 -6.94 5.33 18.51
C ASN A 224 -7.43 6.12 19.72
N THR A 225 -7.31 7.43 19.69
CA THR A 225 -7.85 8.31 20.74
C THR A 225 -9.37 8.21 20.80
N ALA A 226 -10.06 8.18 19.65
CA ALA A 226 -11.51 7.94 19.59
C ALA A 226 -11.88 6.57 20.20
N PHE A 227 -11.15 5.51 19.87
CA PHE A 227 -11.37 4.17 20.44
C PHE A 227 -11.19 4.14 21.97
N MET A 228 -10.24 4.90 22.51
CA MET A 228 -10.00 4.99 23.95
C MET A 228 -11.06 5.81 24.71
N LEU A 229 -11.48 6.94 24.12
CA LEU A 229 -12.40 7.88 24.77
C LEU A 229 -13.86 7.40 24.75
N MET A 230 -14.24 6.58 23.77
CA MET A 230 -15.61 6.10 23.65
C MET A 230 -15.92 5.01 24.68
N ALA A 231 -16.87 5.28 25.59
CA ALA A 231 -17.31 4.35 26.62
C ALA A 231 -18.16 3.18 26.08
N ASN A 232 -18.90 3.38 24.98
CA ASN A 232 -19.74 2.35 24.40
C ASN A 232 -18.98 1.55 23.33
N HIS A 233 -19.02 0.22 23.44
CA HIS A 233 -18.38 -0.69 22.50
C HIS A 233 -18.86 -0.54 21.04
N GLU A 234 -20.12 -0.14 20.81
CA GLU A 234 -20.62 0.09 19.45
C GLU A 234 -19.89 1.24 18.75
N TYR A 235 -19.63 2.35 19.47
CA TYR A 235 -18.93 3.50 18.90
C TYR A 235 -17.43 3.24 18.72
N GLN A 236 -16.84 2.38 19.55
CA GLN A 236 -15.46 1.93 19.38
C GLN A 236 -15.25 1.22 18.04
N PHE A 237 -16.13 0.28 17.68
CA PHE A 237 -16.05 -0.42 16.38
C PHE A 237 -16.29 0.53 15.20
N MET A 238 -17.22 1.48 15.37
CA MET A 238 -17.46 2.53 14.38
C MET A 238 -16.17 3.35 14.13
N ALA A 239 -15.50 3.81 15.18
CA ALA A 239 -14.27 4.60 15.07
C ALA A 239 -13.15 3.83 14.35
N VAL A 240 -12.93 2.56 14.72
CA VAL A 240 -11.91 1.70 14.08
C VAL A 240 -12.22 1.52 12.59
N ALA A 241 -13.47 1.20 12.24
CA ALA A 241 -13.86 0.99 10.85
C ALA A 241 -13.73 2.26 10.00
N PHE A 242 -14.10 3.43 10.53
CA PHE A 242 -13.87 4.71 9.84
C PHE A 242 -12.38 5.00 9.65
N THR A 243 -11.54 4.67 10.64
CA THR A 243 -10.10 4.88 10.54
C THR A 243 -9.48 3.98 9.46
N LEU A 244 -9.92 2.72 9.35
CA LEU A 244 -9.51 1.81 8.29
C LEU A 244 -9.90 2.32 6.90
N VAL A 245 -11.17 2.72 6.72
CA VAL A 245 -11.67 3.26 5.44
C VAL A 245 -10.91 4.52 5.05
N THR A 246 -10.72 5.44 6.00
CA THR A 246 -10.00 6.70 5.76
C THR A 246 -8.55 6.41 5.38
N THR A 247 -7.87 5.53 6.11
CA THR A 247 -6.51 5.08 5.80
C THR A 247 -6.41 4.50 4.39
N ALA A 248 -7.35 3.63 4.00
CA ALA A 248 -7.39 3.02 2.67
C ALA A 248 -7.54 4.08 1.56
N TYR A 249 -8.42 5.07 1.74
CA TYR A 249 -8.57 6.17 0.77
C TYR A 249 -7.33 7.06 0.69
N ILE A 250 -6.70 7.38 1.82
CA ILE A 250 -5.47 8.19 1.85
C ILE A 250 -4.36 7.47 1.08
N LEU A 251 -4.21 6.14 1.23
CA LEU A 251 -3.26 5.35 0.44
C LEU A 251 -3.59 5.38 -1.04
N LEU A 252 -4.86 5.14 -1.38
CA LEU A 252 -5.32 5.05 -2.76
C LEU A 252 -5.10 6.37 -3.49
N VAL A 253 -5.58 7.48 -2.92
CA VAL A 253 -5.46 8.82 -3.52
C VAL A 253 -4.03 9.34 -3.43
N GLY A 254 -3.39 9.21 -2.25
CA GLY A 254 -2.08 9.78 -1.98
C GLY A 254 -0.97 9.16 -2.84
N ILE A 255 -1.00 7.84 -3.05
CA ILE A 255 0.03 7.12 -3.83
C ILE A 255 -0.38 6.94 -5.30
N PHE A 256 -1.61 6.51 -5.57
CA PHE A 256 -2.02 6.19 -6.95
C PHE A 256 -2.62 7.39 -7.69
N GLY A 257 -3.14 8.40 -6.99
CA GLY A 257 -3.61 9.65 -7.59
C GLY A 257 -2.55 10.34 -8.47
N PRO A 258 -1.37 10.73 -7.93
CA PRO A 258 -0.33 11.36 -8.74
C PRO A 258 0.21 10.44 -9.84
N TYR A 259 0.23 9.12 -9.60
CA TYR A 259 0.67 8.12 -10.56
C TYR A 259 -0.26 8.05 -11.78
N LEU A 260 -1.57 7.94 -11.56
CA LEU A 260 -2.58 7.88 -12.62
C LEU A 260 -2.67 9.19 -13.41
N LEU A 261 -2.58 10.33 -12.73
CA LEU A 261 -2.55 11.65 -13.37
C LEU A 261 -1.33 11.80 -14.28
N ALA A 262 -0.16 11.33 -13.84
CA ALA A 262 1.05 11.36 -14.65
C ALA A 262 0.89 10.49 -15.92
N LEU A 263 0.31 9.30 -15.78
CA LEU A 263 0.11 8.38 -16.89
C LEU A 263 -0.91 8.90 -17.91
N HIS A 264 -2.03 9.46 -17.44
CA HIS A 264 -3.04 10.06 -18.32
C HIS A 264 -2.47 11.26 -19.09
N LYS A 265 -1.71 12.15 -18.42
CA LYS A 265 -1.18 13.37 -19.05
C LYS A 265 -0.07 13.10 -20.08
N HIS A 266 0.74 12.06 -19.88
CA HIS A 266 1.92 11.81 -20.73
C HIS A 266 1.75 10.63 -21.68
N GLY A 267 0.60 9.94 -21.68
CA GLY A 267 0.33 8.79 -22.56
C GLY A 267 1.26 7.58 -22.33
N GLY A 268 2.11 7.65 -21.31
CA GLY A 268 3.22 6.74 -21.06
C GLY A 268 4.36 7.50 -20.38
N TYR A 269 5.10 6.84 -19.48
CA TYR A 269 6.35 7.43 -18.98
C TYR A 269 7.36 7.38 -20.13
N GLN A 270 7.59 8.51 -20.80
CA GLN A 270 8.81 8.70 -21.57
C GLN A 270 9.97 8.80 -20.58
N HIS A 271 10.45 7.65 -20.10
CA HIS A 271 11.78 7.62 -19.53
C HIS A 271 12.72 7.99 -20.67
N LYS A 272 13.48 9.09 -20.49
CA LYS A 272 14.69 9.31 -21.29
C LYS A 272 15.43 7.97 -21.31
N PRO A 273 15.72 7.39 -22.48
CA PRO A 273 16.44 6.14 -22.55
C PRO A 273 17.77 6.36 -21.87
N LEU A 274 17.89 5.88 -20.63
CA LEU A 274 19.19 5.63 -20.04
C LEU A 274 19.72 4.46 -20.84
N ALA A 275 20.49 4.81 -21.87
CA ALA A 275 21.30 3.91 -22.66
C ALA A 275 22.36 3.33 -21.73
N TYR A 276 21.99 2.42 -20.85
CA TYR A 276 22.98 1.62 -20.16
C TYR A 276 22.41 0.25 -19.80
N SER A 277 23.22 -0.75 -20.12
CA SER A 277 22.90 -2.15 -20.14
C SER A 277 22.40 -2.69 -18.80
N ASP A 278 21.43 -3.61 -18.84
CA ASP A 278 20.74 -4.24 -17.70
C ASP A 278 21.66 -5.08 -16.75
N SER A 279 22.99 -4.98 -16.85
CA SER A 279 23.93 -5.66 -15.95
C SER A 279 25.28 -4.91 -15.86
N MET A 280 25.89 -4.85 -14.68
CA MET A 280 27.25 -4.32 -14.52
C MET A 280 28.29 -5.15 -15.30
N SER A 281 28.00 -6.40 -15.63
CA SER A 281 28.84 -7.22 -16.52
C SER A 281 28.79 -6.77 -17.98
N SER A 282 27.62 -6.33 -18.47
CA SER A 282 27.47 -5.82 -19.83
C SER A 282 28.03 -4.40 -20.00
N ALA A 283 28.02 -3.61 -18.92
CA ALA A 283 28.64 -2.29 -18.83
C ALA A 283 30.14 -2.33 -19.17
N PHE A 284 30.87 -3.25 -18.53
CA PHE A 284 32.30 -3.44 -18.78
C PHE A 284 32.58 -4.12 -20.14
N SER A 285 31.70 -4.99 -20.63
CA SER A 285 31.89 -5.60 -21.96
C SER A 285 31.71 -4.60 -23.12
N THR A 286 30.90 -3.56 -22.92
CA THR A 286 30.69 -2.52 -23.94
C THR A 286 31.93 -1.65 -24.09
N PHE A 287 32.59 -1.30 -22.97
CA PHE A 287 33.88 -0.62 -23.01
C PHE A 287 35.03 -1.53 -23.51
N ARG A 288 34.96 -2.84 -23.23
CA ARG A 288 35.99 -3.78 -23.70
C ARG A 288 36.00 -3.93 -25.23
N LYS A 289 34.82 -3.90 -25.87
CA LYS A 289 34.70 -3.99 -27.33
C LYS A 289 35.22 -2.75 -28.07
N GLU A 290 35.20 -1.56 -27.46
CA GLU A 290 35.77 -0.35 -28.09
C GLU A 290 37.31 -0.31 -28.06
N LEU A 291 37.96 -0.99 -27.12
CA LEU A 291 39.43 -1.04 -27.07
C LEU A 291 40.07 -2.10 -27.98
N GLU A 292 39.32 -3.13 -28.39
CA GLU A 292 39.88 -4.24 -29.19
C GLU A 292 39.73 -4.09 -30.71
N ASN A 293 39.00 -3.09 -31.22
CA ASN A 293 38.94 -2.87 -32.67
C ASN A 293 38.52 -1.44 -33.08
N PRO A 294 39.45 -0.51 -33.41
CA PRO A 294 39.13 0.86 -33.77
C PRO A 294 38.75 1.02 -35.25
N GLN A 295 38.07 0.04 -35.86
CA GLN A 295 37.63 0.12 -37.25
C GLN A 295 36.19 -0.39 -37.42
N CYS A 296 35.48 0.35 -38.28
CA CYS A 296 34.11 0.12 -38.76
C CYS A 296 32.98 0.63 -37.87
N CYS A 297 32.63 1.91 -38.03
CA CYS A 297 31.28 2.34 -38.41
C CYS A 297 31.27 3.81 -38.85
N TYR A 298 31.59 4.08 -40.12
CA TYR A 298 31.16 5.31 -40.81
C TYR A 298 29.74 5.05 -41.35
N GLY A 299 28.75 5.23 -40.46
CA GLY A 299 27.33 5.13 -40.78
C GLY A 299 26.72 6.53 -40.91
N ARG A 300 26.49 6.92 -42.15
CA ARG A 300 25.81 8.13 -42.65
C ARG A 300 24.49 8.40 -41.91
N ASN A 301 24.52 9.23 -40.85
CA ASN A 301 23.52 10.24 -40.48
C ASN A 301 23.98 10.97 -39.21
N GLY A 302 24.22 12.27 -39.34
CA GLY A 302 24.92 13.09 -38.36
C GLY A 302 24.18 13.24 -37.03
N VAL A 303 24.69 12.56 -36.01
CA VAL A 303 24.74 13.12 -34.66
C VAL A 303 26.14 13.70 -34.51
N LYS A 304 26.26 15.02 -34.36
CA LYS A 304 27.53 15.66 -33.98
C LYS A 304 27.91 15.13 -32.59
N LEU A 305 28.77 14.13 -32.55
CA LEU A 305 29.55 13.85 -31.35
C LEU A 305 30.42 15.09 -31.10
N LEU A 306 30.34 15.62 -29.87
CA LEU A 306 31.27 16.61 -29.37
C LEU A 306 32.69 16.08 -29.62
N GLU A 307 33.46 16.81 -30.43
CA GLU A 307 34.86 16.51 -30.66
C GLU A 307 35.57 16.36 -29.31
N PRO A 308 36.34 15.28 -29.10
CA PRO A 308 37.15 15.18 -27.90
C PRO A 308 38.14 16.35 -27.92
N ILE A 309 38.02 17.24 -26.93
CA ILE A 309 38.98 18.33 -26.70
C ILE A 309 40.32 17.66 -26.41
N ARG A 310 41.20 17.66 -27.41
CA ARG A 310 42.54 17.10 -27.33
C ARG A 310 43.41 18.07 -26.53
N MET A 311 43.51 17.84 -25.22
CA MET A 311 44.46 18.56 -24.38
C MET A 311 45.90 18.15 -24.75
N PRO A 312 46.88 19.08 -24.69
CA PRO A 312 48.22 18.90 -25.26
C PRO A 312 49.08 17.82 -24.58
N ASN A 313 48.63 17.22 -23.48
CA ASN A 313 49.44 16.28 -22.69
C ASN A 313 49.07 14.80 -22.83
N GLY A 314 48.22 14.41 -23.79
CA GLY A 314 47.98 12.99 -24.11
C GLY A 314 47.31 12.14 -23.02
N ILE A 315 46.88 12.74 -21.91
CA ILE A 315 46.14 12.03 -20.85
C ILE A 315 44.65 12.05 -21.20
N VAL A 316 44.13 10.89 -21.61
CA VAL A 316 42.69 10.68 -21.82
C VAL A 316 42.01 10.64 -20.45
N LYS A 317 41.46 11.76 -19.99
CA LYS A 317 40.59 11.78 -18.81
C LYS A 317 39.17 11.42 -19.22
N ASN A 318 38.59 10.51 -18.47
CA ASN A 318 37.23 10.05 -18.65
C ASN A 318 36.26 11.25 -18.55
N PRO A 319 35.40 11.52 -19.55
CA PRO A 319 34.56 12.73 -19.60
C PRO A 319 33.56 12.85 -18.43
N LEU A 320 33.37 11.77 -17.66
CA LEU A 320 32.56 11.75 -16.44
C LEU A 320 33.11 12.62 -15.29
N TYR A 321 34.41 12.98 -15.32
CA TYR A 321 35.07 13.74 -14.25
C TYR A 321 35.57 15.12 -14.69
N LEU A 322 34.90 15.72 -15.68
CA LEU A 322 35.17 17.09 -16.07
C LEU A 322 34.52 18.07 -15.07
N PRO A 323 35.22 19.15 -14.67
CA PRO A 323 34.64 20.17 -13.82
C PRO A 323 33.44 20.82 -14.53
N GLY A 324 32.25 20.68 -13.93
CA GLY A 324 30.95 21.06 -14.54
C GLY A 324 30.04 19.89 -14.94
N SER A 325 30.47 18.64 -14.75
CA SER A 325 29.59 17.46 -14.89
C SER A 325 28.66 17.29 -13.68
N ALA A 326 27.52 16.63 -13.89
CA ALA A 326 26.45 16.43 -12.90
C ALA A 326 26.78 15.41 -11.79
N TYR A 327 28.01 14.88 -11.74
CA TYR A 327 28.48 13.98 -10.69
C TYR A 327 29.79 14.53 -10.08
N PRO A 328 29.91 14.56 -8.74
CA PRO A 328 31.11 15.00 -8.03
C PRO A 328 32.29 14.05 -8.21
#